data_AF-A0A968J6X7-F1
#
_entry.id   AF-A0A968J6X7-F1
#
_cell.length_a   1.000
_cell.length_b   1.000
_cell.length_c   1.000
_cell.angle_alpha   90.00
_cell.angle_beta   90.00
_cell.angle_gamma   90.00
#
_symmetry.space_group_name_H-M   'P 1'
#
loop_
_entity.id
_entity.type
_entity.pdbx_description
1 polymer ?
#
loop_
_entity_poly.entity_id
_entity_poly.type
_entity_poly.pdbx_seq_one_letter_code
_entity_poly.pdbx_strand_id
1 'polypeptide(L)' 'MEADEFDRNFLKYDPAISLITNVDYDHPDVYFDQGEYNQAFADFLAKNKTIKLVFINLIIRKLTP' A
#
# COMPACT_ATOMS: atom_id res chain seq x y z
N MET A 1 -5.82 -3.63 -14.63
CA MET A 1 -4.45 -3.08 -14.68
C MET A 1 -3.85 -3.32 -13.32
N GLU A 2 -2.61 -3.82 -13.26
CA GLU A 2 -1.87 -3.99 -12.03
C GLU A 2 -1.17 -2.67 -11.68
N ALA A 3 -1.21 -2.30 -10.40
CA ALA A 3 -0.60 -1.09 -9.89
C ALA A 3 0.41 -1.50 -8.80
N ASP A 4 1.67 -1.58 -9.22
CA ASP A 4 2.79 -1.98 -8.39
C ASP A 4 3.24 -0.81 -7.48
N GLU A 5 3.70 -1.14 -6.28
CA GLU A 5 4.33 -0.24 -5.32
C GLU A 5 5.72 0.24 -5.75
N PHE A 6 6.39 -0.49 -6.65
CA PHE A 6 7.69 -0.11 -7.17
C PHE A 6 7.62 1.28 -7.83
N ASP A 7 8.57 2.15 -7.49
CA ASP A 7 8.62 3.58 -7.87
C ASP A 7 7.32 4.37 -7.53
N ARG A 8 6.55 3.91 -6.54
CA ARG A 8 5.27 4.53 -6.12
C ARG A 8 4.27 4.66 -7.26
N ASN A 9 4.34 3.78 -8.26
CA ASN A 9 3.53 3.91 -9.48
C ASN A 9 2.03 3.88 -9.18
N PHE A 10 1.60 3.12 -8.19
CA PHE A 10 0.21 3.11 -7.74
C PHE A 10 -0.36 4.49 -7.35
N LEU A 11 0.48 5.43 -6.87
CA LEU A 11 0.06 6.81 -6.57
C LEU A 11 -0.33 7.60 -7.82
N LYS A 12 0.07 7.17 -9.01
CA LYS A 12 -0.24 7.86 -10.27
C LYS A 12 -1.64 7.51 -10.79
N TYR A 13 -2.27 6.44 -10.28
CA TYR A 13 -3.60 6.01 -10.72
C TYR A 13 -4.73 6.63 -9.87
N ASP A 14 -5.86 6.90 -10.51
CA ASP A 14 -7.12 7.31 -9.89
C ASP A 14 -8.26 6.37 -10.34
N PRO A 15 -8.18 5.07 -9.98
CA PRO A 15 -9.17 4.10 -10.43
C PRO A 15 -10.49 4.31 -9.68
N ALA A 16 -11.62 3.89 -10.27
CA ALA A 16 -12.91 3.90 -9.57
C ALA A 16 -12.95 2.89 -8.41
N ILE A 17 -12.25 1.76 -8.54
CA ILE A 17 -12.16 0.69 -7.56
C ILE A 17 -10.69 0.27 -7.41
N SER A 18 -10.23 0.06 -6.18
CA SER A 18 -8.91 -0.50 -5.88
C SER A 18 -9.02 -1.68 -4.93
N LEU A 19 -8.20 -2.70 -5.16
CA LEU A 19 -8.05 -3.87 -4.32
C LEU A 19 -6.60 -3.92 -3.85
N ILE A 20 -6.39 -3.84 -2.53
CA ILE A 20 -5.08 -4.05 -1.91
C ILE A 20 -5.15 -5.41 -1.22
N THR A 21 -4.34 -6.36 -1.67
CA THR A 21 -4.33 -7.75 -1.17
C THR A 21 -3.32 -7.98 -0.05
N ASN A 22 -2.29 -7.14 0.01
CA ASN A 22 -1.18 -7.21 0.95
C ASN A 22 -0.46 -5.84 1.00
N VAL A 23 0.26 -5.56 2.10
CA VAL A 23 1.18 -4.44 2.25
C VAL A 23 2.41 -4.95 3.01
N ASP A 24 3.42 -5.40 2.27
CA ASP A 24 4.69 -5.89 2.81
C ASP A 24 5.85 -5.02 2.33
N TYR A 25 6.86 -4.82 3.18
CA TYR A 25 8.02 -3.98 2.86
C TYR A 25 9.06 -4.74 2.04
N ASP A 26 8.81 -4.81 0.73
CA ASP A 26 9.62 -5.59 -0.22
C ASP A 26 10.63 -4.73 -1.02
N HIS A 27 10.53 -3.39 -0.95
CA HIS A 27 11.31 -2.44 -1.77
C HIS A 27 12.10 -1.40 -0.95
N PRO A 28 13.11 -1.81 -0.16
CA PRO A 28 13.96 -0.88 0.61
C PRO A 28 14.85 0.04 -0.24
N ASP A 29 14.93 -0.22 -1.55
CA ASP A 29 15.62 0.60 -2.54
C ASP A 29 14.77 1.80 -3.01
N VAL A 30 13.45 1.73 -2.85
CA VAL A 30 12.48 2.78 -3.23
C VAL A 30 11.98 3.55 -2.01
N TYR A 31 11.88 2.88 -0.87
CA TYR A 31 11.37 3.43 0.39
C TYR A 31 12.47 3.35 1.44
N PHE A 32 12.78 4.49 2.07
CA PHE A 32 13.84 4.63 3.05
C PHE A 32 13.60 3.77 4.30
N ASP A 33 12.35 3.70 4.74
CA ASP A 33 11.92 2.88 5.86
C ASP A 33 10.46 2.43 5.73
N GLN A 34 10.04 1.56 6.65
CA GLN A 34 8.67 1.07 6.75
C GLN A 34 7.64 2.20 6.93
N GLY A 35 8.02 3.30 7.57
CA GLY A 35 7.15 4.46 7.79
C GLY A 35 6.82 5.15 6.48
N GLU A 36 7.83 5.38 5.64
CA GLU A 36 7.66 5.95 4.30
C GLU A 36 6.84 5.03 3.40
N TYR A 37 7.07 3.71 3.47
CA TYR A 37 6.26 2.72 2.78
C TYR A 37 4.78 2.82 3.19
N ASN A 38 4.51 2.77 4.49
CA ASN A 38 3.15 2.87 5.03
C ASN A 38 2.47 4.20 4.65
N GLN A 39 3.23 5.30 4.64
CA GLN A 39 2.71 6.61 4.26
C GLN A 39 2.26 6.64 2.80
N ALA A 40 2.99 6.01 1.87
CA ALA A 40 2.58 5.94 0.47
C ALA A 40 1.23 5.22 0.30
N PHE A 41 1.03 4.10 1.01
CA PHE A 41 -0.28 3.42 1.01
C PHE A 41 -1.37 4.27 1.67
N ALA A 42 -1.06 5.00 2.75
CA ALA A 42 -2.00 5.92 3.38
C ALA A 42 -2.43 7.06 2.43
N ASP A 43 -1.48 7.63 1.67
CA ASP A 43 -1.74 8.68 0.68
C ASP A 43 -2.66 8.18 -0.44
N PHE A 44 -2.45 6.95 -0.90
CA PHE A 44 -3.35 6.31 -1.86
C PHE A 44 -4.76 6.10 -1.28
N LEU A 45 -4.84 5.60 -0.04
CA LEU A 45 -6.10 5.38 0.66
C LEU A 45 -6.86 6.68 0.97
N ALA A 46 -6.18 7.83 1.07
CA ALA A 46 -6.81 9.13 1.27
C ALA A 46 -7.49 9.71 0.01
N LYS A 47 -7.28 9.13 -1.19
CA LYS A 47 -7.94 9.60 -2.42
C LYS A 47 -9.46 9.44 -2.39
N ASN A 48 -10.20 10.55 -2.51
CA ASN A 48 -11.66 10.61 -2.27
C ASN A 48 -12.55 9.98 -3.36
N LYS A 49 -12.01 9.64 -4.54
CA LYS A 49 -12.80 9.18 -5.70
C LYS A 49 -12.84 7.66 -5.89
N THR A 50 -12.04 6.93 -5.13
CA THR A 50 -11.80 5.50 -5.32
C THR A 50 -12.44 4.70 -4.21
N ILE A 51 -13.29 3.74 -4.56
CA ILE A 51 -13.76 2.71 -3.61
C ILE A 51 -12.60 1.75 -3.36
N LYS A 52 -12.21 1.56 -2.10
CA LYS A 52 -11.09 0.70 -1.72
C LYS A 52 -11.58 -0.52 -0.97
N LEU A 53 -11.16 -1.69 -1.42
CA LEU A 53 -11.27 -2.94 -0.69
C LEU A 53 -9.86 -3.34 -0.25
N VAL A 54 -9.65 -3.44 1.06
CA VAL A 54 -8.34 -3.73 1.62
C VAL A 54 -8.42 -5.07 2.36
N PHE A 55 -7.75 -6.08 1.83
CA PHE A 55 -7.48 -7.32 2.54
C PHE A 55 -6.09 -7.18 3.15
N ILE A 56 -6.01 -6.67 4.37
CA ILE A 56 -4.75 -6.71 5.12
C ILE A 56 -4.62 -8.14 5.63
N ASN A 57 -3.66 -8.90 5.08
CA ASN A 57 -3.23 -10.12 5.73
C ASN A 57 -2.50 -9.69 7.01
N LEU A 58 -3.25 -9.50 8.09
CA LEU A 58 -2.74 -9.07 9.38
C LEU A 58 -1.99 -10.25 10.02
N ILE A 59 -0.87 -10.68 9.42
CA ILE A 59 0.03 -11.66 10.03
C ILE A 59 0.75 -10.94 11.17
N ILE A 60 0.08 -10.92 12.32
CA ILE A 60 0.61 -11.28 13.64
C ILE A 60 2.13 -11.04 13.81
N ARG A 61 2.60 -9.80 13.65
CA ARG A 61 3.90 -9.34 14.17
C ARG A 61 3.78 -8.52 15.45
N LYS A 62 2.57 -8.36 15.98
CA LYS A 62 2.31 -7.84 17.34
C LYS A 62 2.19 -8.92 18.42
N LEU A 63 2.38 -10.20 18.09
CA LEU A 63 2.40 -11.31 19.04
C LEU A 63 3.59 -12.22 18.77
N THR A 64 4.78 -11.69 19.01
CA THR A 64 5.94 -12.50 19.41
C THR A 64 6.47 -11.81 20.67
N PRO A 65 6.73 -12.55 21.76
CA PRO A 65 6.88 -11.99 23.11
C PRO A 65 8.02 -10.97 23.23
#